data_AF-D8FDI8-F1
#
_entry.id   AF-D8FDI8-F1
#
_cell.length_a   1.000
_cell.length_b   1.000
_cell.length_c   1.000
_cell.angle_alpha   90.00
_cell.angle_beta   90.00
_cell.angle_gamma   90.00
#
_symmetry.space_group_name_H-M   'P 1'
#
loop_
_entity.id
_entity.type
_entity.pdbx_description
1 polymer ?
#
loop_
_entity_poly.entity_id
_entity_poly.type
_entity_poly.pdbx_seq_one_letter_code
_entity_poly.pdbx_strand_id
1 'polypeptide(L)'
;MGMFPITIRKRTINEPDIAFVQEIVFEHWHKGRTQISEILCRKWDWRQSNGRLKDMACREVLLTLERKGFIKLPARKKGANNEKRNRSIPLVETHKTPLRGKLSQFPPAQLQPVRNTSLEPLYNSLIQKHHYLGYRQIVGNHLKYMAFIDEQPVACLGWGSAAWSVKSRESFIKWDKPTKQKKLHLVANNTRFLILPWVNIKFLASKILAINAKRISKDWFNIYNHHVYLLETFVEQDKFQGTCYKAANWIRVGQTKGTAKRGHDHLFHGKIKDVYLYPLRKDFRKKLSG
;
A
#
# COMPACT_ATOMS: atom_id res chain seq x y z
N MET A 1 20.83 4.23 30.56
CA MET A 1 19.51 4.73 30.08
C MET A 1 19.67 5.24 28.66
N GLY A 2 18.75 4.93 27.74
CA GLY A 2 18.91 5.33 26.34
C GLY A 2 18.93 6.85 26.19
N MET A 3 19.94 7.39 25.50
CA MET A 3 20.06 8.83 25.24
C MET A 3 18.83 9.35 24.47
N PHE A 4 18.16 10.36 25.03
CA PHE A 4 17.23 11.21 24.30
C PHE A 4 18.03 12.18 23.41
N PRO A 5 17.45 12.67 22.29
CA PRO A 5 16.11 12.36 21.79
C PRO A 5 16.01 11.00 21.09
N ILE A 6 14.83 10.38 21.13
CA ILE A 6 14.53 9.13 20.41
C ILE A 6 13.49 9.41 19.33
N THR A 7 13.81 9.12 18.07
CA THR A 7 12.86 9.27 16.96
C THR A 7 12.22 7.93 16.59
N ILE A 8 10.90 7.84 16.71
CA ILE A 8 10.10 6.66 16.34
C ILE A 8 8.99 7.09 15.39
N ARG A 9 8.86 6.43 14.23
CA ARG A 9 7.83 6.74 13.22
C ARG A 9 7.81 8.23 12.81
N LYS A 10 8.99 8.86 12.72
CA LYS A 10 9.18 10.31 12.43
C LYS A 10 8.64 11.26 13.50
N ARG A 11 8.35 10.77 14.71
CA ARG A 11 8.12 11.61 15.88
C ARG A 11 9.31 11.52 16.80
N THR A 12 9.90 12.67 17.11
CA THR A 12 10.99 12.80 18.07
C THR A 12 10.39 12.95 19.46
N ILE A 13 10.84 12.10 20.38
CA ILE A 13 10.46 12.11 21.79
C ILE A 13 11.68 12.58 22.57
N ASN A 14 11.51 13.66 23.32
CA ASN A 14 12.50 14.22 24.22
C ASN A 14 12.21 13.80 25.67
N GLU A 15 13.07 14.16 26.59
CA GLU A 15 12.91 13.82 28.00
C GLU A 15 11.62 14.39 28.63
N PRO A 16 11.23 15.68 28.40
CA PRO A 16 9.96 16.20 28.91
C PRO A 16 8.72 15.51 28.33
N ASP A 17 8.82 14.98 27.11
CA ASP A 17 7.71 14.24 26.48
C ASP A 17 7.39 12.95 27.26
N ILE A 18 8.34 12.38 28.02
CA ILE A 18 8.11 11.15 28.79
C ILE A 18 7.16 11.39 29.96
N ALA A 19 7.39 12.43 30.76
CA ALA A 19 6.52 12.77 31.88
C ALA A 19 5.09 13.02 31.39
N PHE A 20 4.96 13.79 30.31
CA PHE A 20 3.68 14.03 29.65
C PHE A 20 2.99 12.74 29.18
N VAL A 21 3.72 11.81 28.54
CA VAL A 21 3.14 10.53 28.11
C VAL A 21 2.73 9.68 29.31
N GLN A 22 3.53 9.65 30.38
CA GLN A 22 3.22 8.89 31.60
C GLN A 22 1.92 9.37 32.24
N GLU A 23 1.76 10.68 32.38
CA GLU A 23 0.55 11.33 32.90
C GLU A 23 -0.69 10.90 32.09
N ILE A 24 -0.65 11.07 30.76
CA ILE A 24 -1.78 10.70 29.89
C ILE A 24 -2.10 9.21 29.94
N VAL A 25 -1.08 8.35 30.05
CA VAL A 25 -1.28 6.91 30.19
C VAL A 25 -1.93 6.57 31.53
N PHE A 26 -1.52 7.22 32.61
CA PHE A 26 -2.08 7.02 33.95
C PHE A 26 -3.54 7.48 34.03
N GLU A 27 -3.83 8.72 33.63
CA GLU A 27 -5.19 9.31 33.62
C GLU A 27 -6.20 8.48 32.81
N HIS A 28 -5.72 7.78 31.78
CA HIS A 28 -6.57 7.05 30.84
C HIS A 28 -6.26 5.55 30.83
N TRP A 29 -5.68 5.02 31.91
CA TRP A 29 -5.28 3.62 32.00
C TRP A 29 -6.43 2.66 31.66
N HIS A 30 -7.61 2.89 32.25
CA HIS A 30 -8.82 2.08 32.08
C HIS A 30 -9.39 2.12 30.65
N LYS A 31 -9.09 3.17 29.87
CA LYS A 31 -9.55 3.34 28.47
C LYS A 31 -8.84 2.40 27.51
N GLY A 32 -7.59 2.04 27.82
CA GLY A 32 -6.78 1.09 27.05
C GLY A 32 -6.01 1.76 25.90
N ARG A 33 -5.06 0.99 25.34
CA ARG A 33 -3.99 1.50 24.45
C ARG A 33 -4.51 2.27 23.21
N THR A 34 -5.65 1.89 22.62
CA THR A 34 -6.20 2.58 21.44
C THR A 34 -6.64 4.00 21.79
N GLN A 35 -7.49 4.17 22.80
CA GLN A 35 -7.97 5.50 23.20
C GLN A 35 -6.83 6.38 23.71
N ILE A 36 -5.89 5.84 24.50
CA ILE A 36 -4.68 6.56 24.91
C ILE A 36 -3.92 7.11 23.69
N SER A 37 -3.73 6.29 22.65
CA SER A 37 -3.02 6.73 21.45
C SER A 37 -3.75 7.80 20.66
N GLU A 38 -5.09 7.77 20.64
CA GLU A 38 -5.92 8.80 20.01
C GLU A 38 -5.85 10.12 20.77
N ILE A 39 -5.91 10.06 22.11
CA ILE A 39 -5.78 11.23 22.99
C ILE A 39 -4.41 11.89 22.82
N LEU A 40 -3.33 11.10 22.87
CA LEU A 40 -1.98 11.61 22.61
C LEU A 40 -1.87 12.21 21.21
N CYS A 41 -2.42 11.55 20.18
CA CYS A 41 -2.44 12.13 18.84
C CYS A 41 -3.21 13.46 18.78
N ARG A 42 -4.28 13.65 19.56
CA ARG A 42 -5.00 14.93 19.61
C ARG A 42 -4.18 16.00 20.33
N LYS A 43 -3.60 15.68 21.50
CA LYS A 43 -2.78 16.64 22.26
C LYS A 43 -1.52 17.07 21.51
N TRP A 44 -0.92 16.15 20.75
CA TRP A 44 0.24 16.44 19.90
C TRP A 44 -0.11 16.99 18.51
N ASP A 45 -1.39 17.18 18.22
CA ASP A 45 -1.93 17.42 16.87
C ASP A 45 -1.30 16.52 15.78
N TRP A 46 -1.05 15.25 16.14
CA TRP A 46 -0.32 14.33 15.28
C TRP A 46 -1.26 13.65 14.28
N ARG A 47 -1.45 14.33 13.15
CA ARG A 47 -2.37 13.94 12.09
C ARG A 47 -1.70 13.57 10.77
N GLN A 48 -2.44 12.86 9.95
CA GLN A 48 -2.17 12.65 8.53
C GLN A 48 -2.63 13.88 7.73
N SER A 49 -2.24 13.97 6.46
CA SER A 49 -2.67 15.06 5.55
C SER A 49 -4.20 15.16 5.40
N ASN A 50 -4.92 14.04 5.54
CA ASN A 50 -6.38 13.99 5.52
C ASN A 50 -7.04 14.23 6.90
N GLY A 51 -6.30 14.75 7.88
CA GLY A 51 -6.82 15.06 9.22
C GLY A 51 -6.99 13.86 10.16
N ARG A 52 -6.90 12.62 9.65
CA ARG A 52 -6.97 11.40 10.49
C ARG A 52 -5.81 11.35 11.47
N LEU A 53 -6.07 10.91 12.70
CA LEU A 53 -5.03 10.72 13.70
C LEU A 53 -4.00 9.69 13.23
N LYS A 54 -2.75 9.86 13.66
CA LYS A 54 -1.67 8.87 13.49
C LYS A 54 -1.63 7.88 14.67
N ASP A 55 -2.80 7.46 15.16
CA ASP A 55 -2.98 6.62 16.34
C ASP A 55 -2.19 5.30 16.26
N MET A 56 -2.15 4.67 15.08
CA MET A 56 -1.37 3.44 14.85
C MET A 56 0.14 3.70 14.97
N ALA A 57 0.65 4.83 14.48
CA ALA A 57 2.05 5.20 14.66
C ALA A 57 2.34 5.60 16.11
N CYS A 58 1.40 6.27 16.78
CA CYS A 58 1.45 6.58 18.20
C CYS A 58 1.51 5.31 19.06
N ARG A 59 0.71 4.29 18.76
CA ARG A 59 0.82 3.00 19.46
C ARG A 59 2.20 2.35 19.29
N GLU A 60 2.83 2.47 18.12
CA GLU A 60 4.20 1.99 17.92
C GLU A 60 5.23 2.79 18.74
N VAL A 61 5.02 4.10 18.92
CA VAL A 61 5.80 4.93 19.85
C VAL A 61 5.64 4.40 21.27
N LEU A 62 4.40 4.29 21.76
CA LEU A 62 4.09 3.81 23.11
C LEU A 62 4.68 2.42 23.39
N LEU A 63 4.51 1.47 22.46
CA LEU A 63 5.08 0.12 22.59
C LEU A 63 6.62 0.13 22.59
N THR A 64 7.25 1.09 21.93
CA THR A 64 8.71 1.21 21.94
C THR A 64 9.22 1.86 23.22
N LEU A 65 8.49 2.84 23.77
CA LEU A 65 8.78 3.43 25.06
C LEU A 65 8.59 2.40 26.21
N GLU A 66 7.53 1.59 26.16
CA GLU A 66 7.30 0.48 27.10
C GLU A 66 8.45 -0.53 27.05
N ARG A 67 8.86 -0.98 25.85
CA ARG A 67 9.99 -1.91 25.68
C ARG A 67 11.33 -1.34 26.15
N LYS A 68 11.50 -0.03 26.14
CA LYS A 68 12.70 0.66 26.63
C LYS A 68 12.63 0.98 28.13
N GLY A 69 11.53 0.62 28.81
CA GLY A 69 11.35 0.83 30.25
C GLY A 69 10.94 2.25 30.65
N PHE A 70 10.60 3.13 29.71
CA PHE A 70 10.27 4.52 30.02
C PHE A 70 8.83 4.71 30.52
N ILE A 71 7.91 3.82 30.13
CA ILE A 71 6.49 3.87 30.52
C ILE A 71 5.97 2.45 30.79
N LYS A 72 4.85 2.34 31.49
CA LYS A 72 4.04 1.10 31.54
C LYS A 72 2.75 1.33 30.77
N LEU A 73 2.25 0.34 30.02
CA LEU A 73 0.95 0.44 29.35
C LEU A 73 -0.08 -0.51 29.96
N PRO A 74 -1.38 -0.18 29.89
CA PRO A 74 -2.44 -1.09 30.33
C PRO A 74 -2.37 -2.41 29.57
N ALA A 75 -2.84 -3.49 30.20
CA ALA A 75 -2.96 -4.79 29.56
C ALA A 75 -3.76 -4.70 28.25
N ARG A 76 -3.48 -5.60 27.31
CA ARG A 76 -4.20 -5.63 26.03
C ARG A 76 -5.63 -6.10 26.27
N LYS A 77 -6.62 -5.27 25.93
CA LYS A 77 -8.06 -5.62 26.04
C LYS A 77 -8.52 -6.70 25.04
N LYS A 78 -7.82 -6.86 23.92
CA LYS A 78 -8.09 -7.88 22.89
C LYS A 78 -6.77 -8.55 22.52
N GLY A 79 -6.82 -9.84 22.16
CA GLY A 79 -5.68 -10.57 21.63
C GLY A 79 -5.04 -9.88 20.43
N ALA A 80 -3.80 -10.22 20.11
CA ALA A 80 -3.18 -9.73 18.89
C ALA A 80 -4.05 -10.11 17.68
N ASN A 81 -4.33 -9.17 16.78
CA ASN A 81 -5.08 -9.40 15.52
C ASN A 81 -4.38 -10.39 14.55
N ASN A 82 -3.46 -11.23 15.02
CA ASN A 82 -2.83 -12.28 14.22
C ASN A 82 -3.87 -13.25 13.66
N GLU A 83 -4.98 -13.51 14.37
CA GLU A 83 -6.11 -14.28 13.84
C GLU A 83 -6.73 -13.63 12.60
N LYS A 84 -6.86 -12.30 12.56
CA LYS A 84 -7.32 -11.58 11.35
C LYS A 84 -6.28 -11.58 10.24
N ARG A 85 -4.99 -11.64 10.57
CA ARG A 85 -3.88 -11.68 9.60
C ARG A 85 -3.77 -13.04 8.90
N ASN A 86 -4.19 -14.11 9.58
CA ASN A 86 -4.16 -15.49 9.12
C ASN A 86 -5.55 -16.04 8.78
N ARG A 87 -6.60 -15.20 8.75
CA ARG A 87 -7.96 -15.65 8.43
C ARG A 87 -8.01 -16.17 7.00
N SER A 88 -8.60 -17.34 6.80
CA SER A 88 -8.97 -17.81 5.47
C SER A 88 -9.89 -16.78 4.81
N ILE A 89 -9.61 -16.45 3.55
CA ILE A 89 -10.47 -15.54 2.78
C ILE A 89 -11.62 -16.38 2.23
N PRO A 90 -12.89 -16.08 2.59
CA PRO A 90 -14.03 -16.79 2.04
C PRO A 90 -14.05 -16.68 0.52
N LEU A 91 -14.27 -17.80 -0.16
CA LEU A 91 -14.44 -17.81 -1.60
C LEU A 91 -15.87 -17.45 -1.93
N VAL A 92 -16.04 -16.35 -2.64
CA VAL A 92 -17.32 -15.89 -3.18
C VAL A 92 -17.49 -16.52 -4.56
N GLU A 93 -18.67 -17.10 -4.80
CA GLU A 93 -19.03 -17.58 -6.13
C GLU A 93 -19.17 -16.40 -7.11
N THR A 94 -18.83 -16.62 -8.37
CA THR A 94 -18.79 -15.54 -9.36
C THR A 94 -19.15 -16.15 -10.69
N HIS A 95 -19.90 -15.41 -11.52
CA HIS A 95 -20.13 -15.77 -12.92
C HIS A 95 -18.81 -15.73 -13.70
N LYS A 96 -18.53 -16.78 -14.48
CA LYS A 96 -17.24 -16.99 -15.17
C LYS A 96 -17.45 -17.30 -16.66
N THR A 97 -18.43 -16.65 -17.28
CA THR A 97 -18.65 -16.80 -18.72
C THR A 97 -17.35 -16.48 -19.48
N PRO A 98 -16.86 -17.38 -20.34
CA PRO A 98 -15.64 -17.12 -21.09
C PRO A 98 -15.77 -15.89 -21.99
N LEU A 99 -14.89 -14.93 -21.83
CA LEU A 99 -14.82 -13.73 -22.67
C LEU A 99 -13.56 -13.82 -23.54
N ARG A 100 -13.72 -14.05 -24.84
CA ARG A 100 -12.60 -14.23 -25.78
C ARG A 100 -12.75 -13.35 -27.00
N GLY A 101 -11.70 -12.62 -27.38
CA GLY A 101 -11.72 -11.82 -28.60
C GLY A 101 -10.90 -10.53 -28.53
N LYS A 102 -11.31 -9.55 -29.33
CA LYS A 102 -10.75 -8.19 -29.39
C LYS A 102 -11.59 -7.25 -28.55
N LEU A 103 -10.98 -6.19 -28.00
CA LEU A 103 -11.68 -5.17 -27.22
C LEU A 103 -12.89 -4.54 -27.94
N SER A 104 -12.85 -4.40 -29.27
CA SER A 104 -13.94 -3.81 -30.06
C SER A 104 -15.23 -4.64 -30.09
N GLN A 105 -15.17 -5.90 -29.64
CA GLN A 105 -16.31 -6.83 -29.62
C GLN A 105 -17.08 -6.78 -28.29
N PHE A 106 -16.62 -5.99 -27.32
CA PHE A 106 -17.18 -5.90 -25.98
C PHE A 106 -17.47 -4.44 -25.63
N PRO A 107 -18.44 -4.17 -24.74
CA PRO A 107 -18.61 -2.84 -24.18
C PRO A 107 -17.34 -2.40 -23.43
N PRO A 108 -17.11 -1.08 -23.30
CA PRO A 108 -15.94 -0.56 -22.60
C PRO A 108 -15.87 -1.08 -21.15
N ALA A 109 -14.71 -1.60 -20.76
CA ALA A 109 -14.51 -2.06 -19.39
C ALA A 109 -14.65 -0.91 -18.39
N GLN A 110 -15.55 -1.07 -17.42
CA GLN A 110 -15.81 -0.11 -16.36
C GLN A 110 -14.93 -0.43 -15.16
N LEU A 111 -14.24 0.59 -14.64
CA LEU A 111 -13.33 0.42 -13.50
C LEU A 111 -13.91 1.12 -12.28
N GLN A 112 -14.11 0.39 -11.19
CA GLN A 112 -14.67 0.93 -9.95
C GLN A 112 -13.77 0.71 -8.72
N PRO A 113 -13.68 1.69 -7.80
CA PRO A 113 -13.04 1.48 -6.50
C PRO A 113 -13.94 0.59 -5.62
N VAL A 114 -13.37 -0.44 -5.02
CA VAL A 114 -14.12 -1.45 -4.25
C VAL A 114 -13.68 -1.54 -2.79
N ARG A 115 -12.81 -0.64 -2.34
CA ARG A 115 -12.38 -0.62 -0.94
C ARG A 115 -13.47 -0.02 -0.07
N ASN A 116 -13.76 -0.68 1.05
CA ASN A 116 -14.84 -0.38 1.99
C ASN A 116 -16.24 -0.40 1.35
N THR A 117 -16.44 -1.21 0.30
CA THR A 117 -17.75 -1.42 -0.32
C THR A 117 -18.17 -2.88 -0.19
N SER A 118 -19.42 -3.19 -0.56
CA SER A 118 -19.94 -4.56 -0.61
C SER A 118 -19.16 -5.48 -1.57
N LEU A 119 -18.38 -4.92 -2.51
CA LEU A 119 -17.56 -5.66 -3.46
C LEU A 119 -16.17 -6.03 -2.94
N GLU A 120 -15.72 -5.47 -1.81
CA GLU A 120 -14.40 -5.78 -1.26
C GLU A 120 -14.20 -7.28 -0.93
N PRO A 121 -15.18 -8.00 -0.36
CA PRO A 121 -15.10 -9.44 -0.16
C PRO A 121 -14.87 -10.21 -1.46
N LEU A 122 -15.57 -9.83 -2.55
CA LEU A 122 -15.40 -10.43 -3.87
C LEU A 122 -13.98 -10.17 -4.41
N TYR A 123 -13.49 -8.94 -4.34
CA TYR A 123 -12.09 -8.62 -4.70
C TYR A 123 -11.09 -9.51 -3.94
N ASN A 124 -11.28 -9.65 -2.62
CA ASN A 124 -10.37 -10.45 -1.79
C ASN A 124 -10.41 -11.93 -2.20
N SER A 125 -11.61 -12.49 -2.44
CA SER A 125 -11.82 -13.84 -2.94
C SER A 125 -11.11 -14.08 -4.29
N LEU A 126 -11.32 -13.19 -5.26
CA LEU A 126 -10.74 -13.31 -6.59
C LEU A 126 -9.21 -13.25 -6.57
N ILE A 127 -8.63 -12.31 -5.81
CA ILE A 127 -7.18 -12.22 -5.63
C ILE A 127 -6.65 -13.47 -4.91
N GLN A 128 -7.34 -13.95 -3.87
CA GLN A 128 -6.93 -15.16 -3.14
C GLN A 128 -6.86 -16.37 -4.06
N LYS A 129 -7.90 -16.56 -4.89
CA LYS A 129 -8.06 -17.75 -5.70
C LYS A 129 -7.19 -17.74 -6.96
N HIS A 130 -7.00 -16.58 -7.59
CA HIS A 130 -6.48 -16.51 -8.96
C HIS A 130 -5.16 -15.74 -9.12
N HIS A 131 -4.78 -14.88 -8.18
CA HIS A 131 -3.48 -14.21 -8.26
C HIS A 131 -2.38 -15.16 -7.73
N TYR A 132 -1.25 -15.28 -8.45
CA TYR A 132 -0.14 -16.19 -8.10
C TYR A 132 0.55 -15.91 -6.74
N LEU A 133 0.21 -14.82 -6.06
CA LEU A 133 0.69 -14.46 -4.72
C LEU A 133 -0.41 -14.55 -3.65
N GLY A 134 -1.62 -14.96 -4.04
CA GLY A 134 -2.82 -14.90 -3.23
C GLY A 134 -3.14 -13.50 -2.71
N TYR A 135 -4.14 -13.47 -1.82
CA TYR A 135 -4.51 -12.27 -1.12
C TYR A 135 -3.58 -12.04 0.07
N ARG A 136 -3.20 -10.78 0.23
CA ARG A 136 -2.57 -10.30 1.45
C ARG A 136 -3.09 -8.90 1.70
N GLN A 137 -3.43 -8.60 2.96
CA GLN A 137 -3.83 -7.26 3.35
C GLN A 137 -2.76 -6.25 2.95
N ILE A 138 -3.15 -5.25 2.15
CA ILE A 138 -2.27 -4.14 1.79
C ILE A 138 -2.16 -3.23 3.02
N VAL A 139 -0.92 -2.98 3.44
CA VAL A 139 -0.61 -2.17 4.64
C VAL A 139 -0.34 -0.73 4.21
N GLY A 140 -0.81 0.23 5.02
CA GLY A 140 -0.65 1.66 4.74
C GLY A 140 -1.72 2.22 3.80
N ASN A 141 -1.40 3.33 3.14
CA ASN A 141 -2.31 3.95 2.16
C ASN A 141 -2.43 3.04 0.94
N HIS A 142 -3.65 2.71 0.55
CA HIS A 142 -3.96 1.77 -0.50
C HIS A 142 -5.36 1.95 -1.10
N LEU A 143 -5.49 1.51 -2.35
CA LEU A 143 -6.73 1.47 -3.11
C LEU A 143 -6.93 0.06 -3.69
N LYS A 144 -8.18 -0.32 -3.88
CA LYS A 144 -8.58 -1.56 -4.54
C LYS A 144 -9.56 -1.21 -5.64
N TYR A 145 -9.36 -1.79 -6.82
CA TYR A 145 -10.24 -1.64 -7.96
C TYR A 145 -10.63 -2.99 -8.52
N MET A 146 -11.84 -3.05 -9.08
CA MET A 146 -12.28 -4.12 -9.95
C MET A 146 -12.71 -3.51 -11.29
N ALA A 147 -12.40 -4.22 -12.37
CA ALA A 147 -12.87 -3.90 -13.71
C ALA A 147 -13.97 -4.88 -14.11
N PHE A 148 -14.98 -4.37 -14.81
CA PHE A 148 -16.15 -5.12 -15.25
C PHE A 148 -16.40 -4.89 -16.74
N ILE A 149 -16.92 -5.91 -17.41
CA ILE A 149 -17.56 -5.77 -18.72
C ILE A 149 -19.01 -6.21 -18.46
N ASP A 150 -19.94 -5.29 -18.67
CA ASP A 150 -21.29 -5.38 -18.10
C ASP A 150 -21.21 -5.64 -16.59
N GLU A 151 -21.90 -6.66 -16.08
CA GLU A 151 -21.87 -7.04 -14.66
C GLU A 151 -20.75 -8.04 -14.31
N GLN A 152 -20.02 -8.55 -15.30
CA GLN A 152 -19.04 -9.61 -15.07
C GLN A 152 -17.66 -9.03 -14.69
N PRO A 153 -17.08 -9.44 -13.55
CA PRO A 153 -15.71 -9.09 -13.22
C PRO A 153 -14.73 -9.61 -14.29
N VAL A 154 -13.82 -8.75 -14.73
CA VAL A 154 -12.75 -9.11 -15.69
C VAL A 154 -11.35 -8.88 -15.17
N ALA A 155 -11.16 -7.99 -14.19
CA ALA A 155 -9.85 -7.75 -13.59
C ALA A 155 -9.91 -7.21 -12.16
N CYS A 156 -8.80 -7.31 -11.44
CA CYS A 156 -8.59 -6.72 -10.12
C CYS A 156 -7.26 -5.96 -10.06
N LEU A 157 -7.23 -4.79 -9.42
CA LEU A 157 -6.02 -4.01 -9.17
C LEU A 157 -5.92 -3.62 -7.70
N GLY A 158 -4.75 -3.83 -7.10
CA GLY A 158 -4.42 -3.39 -5.75
C GLY A 158 -3.24 -2.43 -5.77
N TRP A 159 -3.44 -1.24 -5.23
CA TRP A 159 -2.41 -0.21 -5.11
C TRP A 159 -2.06 0.01 -3.66
N GLY A 160 -0.79 0.00 -3.32
CA GLY A 160 -0.29 0.29 -1.99
C GLY A 160 0.70 1.43 -1.99
N SER A 161 1.14 1.81 -0.79
CA SER A 161 2.27 2.73 -0.63
C SER A 161 3.52 2.14 -1.28
N ALA A 162 4.37 2.99 -1.85
CA ALA A 162 5.58 2.56 -2.54
C ALA A 162 6.52 1.70 -1.67
N ALA A 163 7.25 0.80 -2.32
CA ALA A 163 8.29 0.03 -1.66
C ALA A 163 9.37 0.97 -1.11
N TRP A 164 9.81 0.69 0.13
CA TRP A 164 10.69 1.59 0.87
C TRP A 164 12.00 1.92 0.15
N SER A 165 12.66 0.90 -0.42
CA SER A 165 13.90 1.10 -1.16
C SER A 165 13.92 0.28 -2.44
N VAL A 166 14.17 0.97 -3.54
CA VAL A 166 14.23 0.43 -4.90
C VAL A 166 15.29 1.22 -5.64
N LYS A 167 16.51 0.66 -5.74
CA LYS A 167 17.67 1.38 -6.28
C LYS A 167 17.42 1.92 -7.69
N SER A 168 16.86 1.10 -8.59
CA SER A 168 16.56 1.51 -9.96
C SER A 168 15.57 2.68 -10.06
N ARG A 169 14.54 2.70 -9.23
CA ARG A 169 13.63 3.84 -9.11
C ARG A 169 14.34 5.09 -8.60
N GLU A 170 15.11 4.94 -7.53
CA GLU A 170 15.86 6.03 -6.90
C GLU A 170 16.83 6.66 -7.92
N SER A 171 17.59 5.85 -8.67
CA SER A 171 18.45 6.29 -9.77
C SER A 171 17.66 6.93 -10.91
N PHE A 172 16.54 6.34 -11.31
CA PHE A 172 15.72 6.89 -12.40
C PHE A 172 15.19 8.29 -12.05
N ILE A 173 14.68 8.49 -10.83
CA ILE A 173 14.13 9.79 -10.39
C ILE A 173 15.26 10.78 -10.05
N LYS A 174 16.46 10.28 -9.71
CA LYS A 174 17.60 11.01 -9.12
C LYS A 174 17.36 11.44 -7.66
N TRP A 175 16.86 10.51 -6.84
CA TRP A 175 16.66 10.74 -5.42
C TRP A 175 17.91 10.45 -4.58
N ASP A 176 18.25 11.39 -3.71
CA ASP A 176 19.06 11.14 -2.52
C ASP A 176 18.21 10.61 -1.35
N LYS A 177 18.87 10.25 -0.25
CA LYS A 177 18.19 9.71 0.94
C LYS A 177 17.19 10.71 1.56
N PRO A 178 17.55 11.99 1.80
CA PRO A 178 16.62 12.98 2.36
C PRO A 178 15.38 13.21 1.48
N THR A 179 15.56 13.36 0.16
CA THR A 179 14.46 13.59 -0.77
C THR A 179 13.53 12.39 -0.80
N LYS A 180 14.06 11.16 -0.88
CA LYS A 180 13.25 9.94 -0.79
C LYS A 180 12.39 9.93 0.48
N GLN A 181 12.97 10.20 1.65
CA GLN A 181 12.22 10.18 2.92
C GLN A 181 11.05 11.16 2.95
N LYS A 182 11.20 12.31 2.26
CA LYS A 182 10.16 13.34 2.13
C LYS A 182 9.14 13.01 1.03
N LYS A 183 9.57 12.47 -0.12
CA LYS A 183 8.76 12.40 -1.36
C LYS A 183 8.23 11.00 -1.70
N LEU A 184 8.68 9.93 -1.02
CA LEU A 184 8.25 8.55 -1.31
C LEU A 184 6.73 8.35 -1.25
N HIS A 185 6.03 9.09 -0.39
CA HIS A 185 4.57 9.02 -0.25
C HIS A 185 3.81 9.47 -1.52
N LEU A 186 4.48 10.13 -2.46
CA LEU A 186 3.93 10.57 -3.73
C LEU A 186 4.02 9.48 -4.84
N VAL A 187 4.45 8.27 -4.47
CA VAL A 187 4.56 7.11 -5.36
C VAL A 187 3.63 6.01 -4.88
N ALA A 188 2.92 5.36 -5.80
CA ALA A 188 2.06 4.21 -5.52
C ALA A 188 2.57 2.94 -6.20
N ASN A 189 2.50 1.82 -5.48
CA ASN A 189 2.91 0.50 -5.95
C ASN A 189 1.71 -0.33 -6.38
N ASN A 190 1.74 -0.87 -7.60
CA ASN A 190 0.77 -1.85 -8.06
C ASN A 190 1.11 -3.23 -7.46
N THR A 191 0.60 -3.47 -6.26
CA THR A 191 0.87 -4.68 -5.49
C THR A 191 0.18 -5.92 -6.04
N ARG A 192 -0.96 -5.75 -6.73
CA ARG A 192 -1.75 -6.83 -7.33
C ARG A 192 -2.31 -6.36 -8.66
N PHE A 193 -2.12 -7.15 -9.71
CA PHE A 193 -2.82 -6.98 -10.97
C PHE A 193 -3.19 -8.34 -11.52
N LEU A 194 -4.48 -8.54 -11.76
CA LEU A 194 -5.04 -9.81 -12.16
C LEU A 194 -6.04 -9.57 -13.29
N ILE A 195 -5.82 -10.21 -14.43
CA ILE A 195 -6.89 -10.50 -15.40
C ILE A 195 -7.46 -11.87 -15.03
N LEU A 196 -8.78 -11.99 -14.99
CA LEU A 196 -9.42 -13.20 -14.48
C LEU A 196 -9.31 -14.35 -15.49
N PRO A 197 -9.20 -15.63 -15.03
CA PRO A 197 -8.86 -16.75 -15.93
C PRO A 197 -9.85 -17.03 -17.05
N TRP A 198 -11.11 -16.63 -16.88
CA TRP A 198 -12.15 -16.74 -17.91
C TRP A 198 -12.06 -15.63 -18.98
N VAL A 199 -11.10 -14.70 -18.85
CA VAL A 199 -10.96 -13.56 -19.75
C VAL A 199 -9.71 -13.69 -20.59
N ASN A 200 -9.89 -13.79 -21.90
CA ASN A 200 -8.85 -13.75 -22.92
C ASN A 200 -9.22 -12.72 -23.99
N ILE A 201 -9.18 -11.44 -23.60
CA ILE A 201 -9.44 -10.31 -24.50
C ILE A 201 -8.11 -9.63 -24.84
N LYS A 202 -7.79 -9.58 -26.13
CA LYS A 202 -6.56 -8.96 -26.65
C LYS A 202 -6.48 -7.50 -26.20
N PHE A 203 -5.36 -7.13 -25.58
CA PHE A 203 -5.05 -5.78 -25.07
C PHE A 203 -5.91 -5.27 -23.90
N LEU A 204 -6.76 -6.09 -23.28
CA LEU A 204 -7.55 -5.67 -22.14
C LEU A 204 -6.68 -5.22 -20.96
N ALA A 205 -5.61 -5.95 -20.66
CA ALA A 205 -4.74 -5.63 -19.53
C ALA A 205 -4.10 -4.23 -19.64
N SER A 206 -3.52 -3.90 -20.79
CA SER A 206 -2.93 -2.57 -21.01
C SER A 206 -3.99 -1.48 -21.04
N LYS A 207 -5.19 -1.75 -21.60
CA LYS A 207 -6.32 -0.82 -21.58
C LYS A 207 -6.77 -0.49 -20.15
N ILE A 208 -6.88 -1.50 -19.28
CA ILE A 208 -7.26 -1.33 -17.87
C ILE A 208 -6.20 -0.51 -17.12
N LEU A 209 -4.91 -0.80 -17.32
CA LEU A 209 -3.82 -0.01 -16.75
C LEU A 209 -3.90 1.46 -17.18
N ALA A 210 -4.16 1.72 -18.46
CA ALA A 210 -4.31 3.08 -18.99
C ALA A 210 -5.53 3.81 -18.40
N ILE A 211 -6.67 3.14 -18.24
CA ILE A 211 -7.86 3.70 -17.58
C ILE A 211 -7.54 4.04 -16.11
N ASN A 212 -6.90 3.12 -15.39
CA ASN A 212 -6.58 3.34 -13.99
C ASN A 212 -5.57 4.47 -13.77
N ALA A 213 -4.53 4.56 -14.60
CA ALA A 213 -3.52 5.62 -14.55
C ALA A 213 -4.14 7.03 -14.67
N LYS A 214 -5.22 7.18 -15.46
CA LYS A 214 -5.92 8.47 -15.62
C LYS A 214 -6.67 8.93 -14.36
N ARG A 215 -7.08 8.01 -13.48
CA ARG A 215 -7.93 8.34 -12.30
C ARG A 215 -7.23 8.20 -10.96
N ILE A 216 -6.23 7.33 -10.84
CA ILE A 216 -5.66 6.95 -9.55
C ILE A 216 -5.14 8.13 -8.74
N SER A 217 -4.53 9.14 -9.37
CA SER A 217 -4.03 10.32 -8.64
C SER A 217 -5.15 11.12 -7.98
N LYS A 218 -6.31 11.22 -8.64
CA LYS A 218 -7.50 11.90 -8.11
C LYS A 218 -8.14 11.06 -7.00
N ASP A 219 -8.33 9.76 -7.22
CA ASP A 219 -8.89 8.87 -6.19
C ASP A 219 -8.01 8.84 -4.93
N TRP A 220 -6.68 8.86 -5.12
CA TRP A 220 -5.73 8.92 -4.01
C TRP A 220 -5.86 10.23 -3.22
N PHE A 221 -5.96 11.36 -3.92
CA PHE A 221 -6.19 12.66 -3.31
C PHE A 221 -7.48 12.70 -2.50
N ASN A 222 -8.59 12.21 -3.06
CA ASN A 222 -9.88 12.22 -2.38
C ASN A 222 -9.88 11.47 -1.04
N ILE A 223 -9.03 10.46 -0.87
CA ILE A 223 -8.96 9.64 0.35
C ILE A 223 -7.84 10.09 1.29
N TYR A 224 -6.70 10.52 0.74
CA TYR A 224 -5.47 10.77 1.49
C TYR A 224 -5.04 12.23 1.51
N ASN A 225 -5.77 13.11 0.85
CA ASN A 225 -5.53 14.54 0.73
C ASN A 225 -4.12 14.87 0.19
N HIS A 226 -3.61 14.03 -0.70
CA HIS A 226 -2.40 14.29 -1.47
C HIS A 226 -2.42 13.46 -2.77
N HIS A 227 -1.77 13.97 -3.82
CA HIS A 227 -1.64 13.25 -5.08
C HIS A 227 -0.52 12.20 -5.04
N VAL A 228 -0.57 11.28 -6.00
CA VAL A 228 0.59 10.51 -6.44
C VAL A 228 0.98 10.97 -7.84
N TYR A 229 2.28 10.98 -8.13
CA TYR A 229 2.84 11.46 -9.41
C TYR A 229 3.55 10.37 -10.20
N LEU A 230 3.81 9.23 -9.57
CA LEU A 230 4.48 8.10 -10.20
C LEU A 230 3.89 6.80 -9.69
N LEU A 231 3.70 5.87 -10.62
CA LEU A 231 3.30 4.50 -10.33
C LEU A 231 4.51 3.58 -10.51
N GLU A 232 4.59 2.54 -9.68
CA GLU A 232 5.59 1.49 -9.80
C GLU A 232 4.95 0.10 -9.77
N THR A 233 5.60 -0.88 -10.39
CA THR A 233 5.22 -2.29 -10.28
C THR A 233 6.46 -3.17 -10.38
N PHE A 234 6.34 -4.41 -9.94
CA PHE A 234 7.40 -5.41 -9.98
C PHE A 234 6.93 -6.68 -10.69
N VAL A 235 7.60 -7.04 -11.77
CA VAL A 235 7.25 -8.20 -12.60
C VAL A 235 8.29 -9.31 -12.40
N GLU A 236 7.87 -10.45 -11.85
CA GLU A 236 8.74 -11.62 -11.62
C GLU A 236 9.15 -12.23 -12.96
N GLN A 237 10.46 -12.22 -13.25
CA GLN A 237 11.00 -12.53 -14.58
C GLN A 237 10.72 -13.98 -14.99
N ASP A 238 10.82 -14.91 -14.04
CA ASP A 238 10.63 -16.34 -14.27
C ASP A 238 9.17 -16.72 -14.55
N LYS A 239 8.23 -15.78 -14.37
CA LYS A 239 6.79 -16.02 -14.54
C LYS A 239 6.14 -15.17 -15.62
N PHE A 240 6.63 -13.95 -15.82
CA PHE A 240 5.95 -12.97 -16.65
C PHE A 240 6.92 -12.11 -17.45
N GLN A 241 6.57 -11.86 -18.71
CA GLN A 241 7.34 -10.99 -19.61
C GLN A 241 7.04 -9.49 -19.45
N GLY A 242 6.04 -9.13 -18.64
CA GLY A 242 5.63 -7.73 -18.43
C GLY A 242 4.97 -7.07 -19.64
N THR A 243 4.48 -7.86 -20.61
CA THR A 243 3.98 -7.38 -21.91
C THR A 243 2.88 -6.32 -21.78
N CYS A 244 1.95 -6.48 -20.84
CA CYS A 244 0.88 -5.51 -20.63
C CYS A 244 1.39 -4.15 -20.13
N TYR A 245 2.45 -4.13 -19.32
CA TYR A 245 3.07 -2.90 -18.84
C TYR A 245 3.82 -2.19 -19.97
N LYS A 246 4.59 -2.94 -20.77
CA LYS A 246 5.24 -2.40 -21.98
C LYS A 246 4.22 -1.78 -22.95
N ALA A 247 3.14 -2.52 -23.24
CA ALA A 247 2.05 -2.07 -24.10
C ALA A 247 1.26 -0.88 -23.53
N ALA A 248 1.31 -0.66 -22.21
CA ALA A 248 0.74 0.51 -21.55
C ALA A 248 1.75 1.65 -21.35
N ASN A 249 2.88 1.65 -22.08
CA ASN A 249 3.95 2.67 -22.03
C ASN A 249 4.63 2.81 -20.66
N TRP A 250 4.69 1.74 -19.87
CA TRP A 250 5.50 1.72 -18.66
C TRP A 250 6.99 1.59 -19.01
N ILE A 251 7.83 2.29 -18.26
CA ILE A 251 9.27 2.36 -18.47
C ILE A 251 9.95 1.33 -17.58
N ARG A 252 10.64 0.34 -18.17
CA ARG A 252 11.52 -0.57 -17.41
C ARG A 252 12.77 0.20 -16.99
N VAL A 253 13.04 0.28 -15.70
CA VAL A 253 14.16 1.10 -15.16
C VAL A 253 15.26 0.28 -14.49
N GLY A 254 15.08 -1.04 -14.42
CA GLY A 254 16.06 -1.95 -13.84
C GLY A 254 15.37 -3.12 -13.16
N GLN A 255 16.03 -3.69 -12.15
CA GLN A 255 15.61 -4.93 -11.50
C GLN A 255 15.76 -4.85 -9.98
N THR A 256 15.04 -5.70 -9.27
CA THR A 256 15.23 -5.95 -7.83
C THR A 256 16.37 -6.93 -7.60
N LYS A 257 16.92 -6.97 -6.38
CA LYS A 257 18.04 -7.88 -6.02
C LYS A 257 17.59 -9.30 -5.66
N GLY A 258 16.30 -9.65 -5.77
CA GLY A 258 15.80 -10.95 -5.30
C GLY A 258 15.87 -11.15 -3.78
N THR A 259 15.74 -10.06 -3.00
CA THR A 259 15.74 -10.10 -1.53
C THR A 259 14.40 -9.66 -0.95
N ALA A 260 13.96 -10.27 0.14
CA ALA A 260 12.81 -9.84 0.92
C ALA A 260 13.21 -9.51 2.36
N LYS A 261 12.58 -8.50 2.96
CA LYS A 261 12.78 -8.17 4.37
C LYS A 261 12.11 -9.22 5.27
N ARG A 262 12.84 -9.77 6.23
CA ARG A 262 12.34 -10.66 7.29
C ARG A 262 12.80 -10.12 8.64
N GLY A 263 11.91 -9.43 9.36
CA GLY A 263 12.29 -8.77 10.61
C GLY A 263 13.28 -7.63 10.37
N HIS A 264 14.44 -7.68 11.01
CA HIS A 264 15.55 -6.74 10.79
C HIS A 264 16.49 -7.19 9.66
N ASP A 265 16.36 -8.43 9.19
CA ASP A 265 17.23 -9.02 8.18
C ASP A 265 16.66 -8.98 6.76
N HIS A 266 17.51 -9.27 5.80
CA HIS A 266 17.16 -9.45 4.40
C HIS A 266 17.43 -10.91 4.00
N LEU A 267 16.37 -11.63 3.64
CA LEU A 267 16.45 -12.98 3.09
C LEU A 267 16.62 -12.88 1.58
N PHE A 268 17.71 -13.46 1.06
CA PHE A 268 17.87 -13.67 -0.38
C PHE A 268 17.04 -14.88 -0.82
N HIS A 269 16.23 -14.71 -1.87
CA HIS A 269 15.34 -15.75 -2.40
C HIS A 269 15.47 -15.93 -3.92
N GLY A 270 16.39 -15.22 -4.59
CA GLY A 270 16.67 -15.39 -6.03
C GLY A 270 15.60 -14.90 -7.00
N LYS A 271 14.34 -14.73 -6.58
CA LYS A 271 13.23 -14.24 -7.42
C LYS A 271 13.42 -12.77 -7.83
N ILE A 272 14.12 -12.54 -8.94
CA ILE A 272 14.37 -11.22 -9.50
C ILE A 272 13.09 -10.70 -10.16
N LYS A 273 12.87 -9.40 -10.01
CA LYS A 273 11.73 -8.70 -10.60
C LYS A 273 12.18 -7.50 -11.41
N ASP A 274 11.66 -7.36 -12.61
CA ASP A 274 11.75 -6.13 -13.37
C ASP A 274 10.98 -5.01 -12.65
N VAL A 275 11.60 -3.83 -12.58
CA VAL A 275 10.98 -2.62 -12.04
C VAL A 275 10.48 -1.79 -13.19
N TYR A 276 9.16 -1.59 -13.24
CA TYR A 276 8.51 -0.71 -14.21
C TYR A 276 7.95 0.51 -13.50
N LEU A 277 8.08 1.67 -14.14
CA LEU A 277 7.59 2.96 -13.66
C LEU A 277 6.66 3.59 -14.69
N TYR A 278 5.63 4.29 -14.21
CA TYR A 278 4.72 5.06 -15.06
C TYR A 278 4.52 6.47 -14.48
N PRO A 279 5.08 7.51 -15.13
CA PRO A 279 4.80 8.90 -14.81
C PRO A 279 3.34 9.27 -15.07
N LEU A 280 2.66 9.84 -14.08
CA LEU A 280 1.26 10.26 -14.23
C LEU A 280 1.11 11.64 -14.88
N ARG A 281 2.20 12.43 -14.91
CA ARG A 281 2.27 13.78 -15.50
C ARG A 281 3.64 14.01 -16.12
N LYS A 282 3.72 14.92 -17.09
CA LYS A 282 5.00 15.32 -17.73
C LYS A 282 5.99 15.93 -16.73
N ASP A 283 5.49 16.70 -15.76
CA ASP A 283 6.27 17.38 -14.72
C ASP A 283 6.52 16.52 -13.47
N PHE A 284 6.32 15.20 -13.51
CA PHE A 284 6.42 14.32 -12.33
C PHE A 284 7.76 14.47 -11.60
N ARG A 285 8.87 14.64 -12.33
CA ARG A 285 10.19 14.86 -11.73
C ARG A 285 10.20 16.12 -10.87
N LYS A 286 9.66 17.25 -11.34
CA LYS A 286 9.57 18.49 -10.56
C LYS A 286 8.75 18.30 -9.28
N LYS A 287 7.68 17.50 -9.32
CA LYS A 287 6.85 17.19 -8.14
C LYS A 287 7.53 16.23 -7.15
N LEU A 288 8.35 15.31 -7.66
CA LEU A 288 9.08 14.33 -6.87
C LEU A 288 10.46 14.83 -6.42
N SER A 289 10.98 15.88 -7.03
CA SER A 289 12.17 16.60 -6.60
C SER A 289 11.81 17.63 -5.53
N GLY A 290 12.83 18.07 -4.79
CA GLY A 290 12.76 19.25 -3.91
C GLY A 290 12.48 20.49 -4.74
#